data_AF-A0A432S2Z3-F1
#
_entry.id   AF-A0A432S2Z3-F1
#
_cell.length_a   1.000
_cell.length_b   1.000
_cell.length_c   1.000
_cell.angle_alpha   90.00
_cell.angle_beta   90.00
_cell.angle_gamma   90.00
#
_symmetry.space_group_name_H-M   'P 1'
#
loop_
_entity.id
_entity.type
_entity.pdbx_description
1 polymer ?
#
loop_
_entity_poly.entity_id
_entity_poly.type
_entity_poly.pdbx_seq_one_letter_code
_entity_poly.pdbx_strand_id
1 'polypeptide(L)'
;MRTFLNDPSGAFKYEISYDVGLKEYLFNNFFITSKIAIPLTNNIKSINEPLMENPVRSDIDRYLGQQNIKIMNLSLNYMNSLYKNTFIGVSAGYNELMFAGIGGDILYFIGDGKHAVGIGGDFVRKRDENVLFKIKNNKNFYDYYLSYYYYMDYPEININIKAGRFLAGDKGVRLEVSRNVKGFEIGFWYTYTNTSNFTGDNRNYHDKGVFIAIPLRIFKFKDTPQTAYMSLAPWTRDVGQLAGRPLNLYRFIRNKSPHYIKIYADEKE
;
A
#
# COMPACT_ATOMS: atom_id res chain seq x y z
N MET A 1 16.01 0.41 0.50
CA MET A 1 16.24 0.01 -0.90
C MET A 1 14.90 -0.11 -1.58
N ARG A 2 14.75 0.53 -2.74
CA ARG A 2 13.59 0.42 -3.64
C ARG A 2 14.10 -0.17 -4.95
N THR A 3 13.35 -1.06 -5.57
CA THR A 3 13.77 -1.73 -6.81
C THR A 3 12.63 -1.77 -7.80
N PHE A 4 12.96 -1.56 -9.06
CA PHE A 4 12.08 -1.81 -10.19
C PHE A 4 12.78 -2.73 -11.18
N LEU A 5 11.98 -3.59 -11.78
CA LEU A 5 12.44 -4.59 -12.74
C LEU A 5 11.69 -4.38 -14.05
N ASN A 6 12.31 -4.83 -15.14
CA ASN A 6 11.67 -4.91 -16.45
C ASN A 6 11.26 -3.55 -17.04
N ASP A 7 12.20 -2.60 -17.08
CA ASP A 7 12.05 -1.36 -17.84
C ASP A 7 12.91 -1.38 -19.12
N PRO A 8 12.42 -0.89 -20.26
CA PRO A 8 13.21 -0.82 -21.50
C PRO A 8 14.52 -0.04 -21.38
N SER A 9 14.63 0.91 -20.43
CA SER A 9 15.87 1.64 -20.17
C SER A 9 16.88 0.90 -19.28
N GLY A 10 16.54 -0.32 -18.85
CA GLY A 10 17.42 -1.20 -18.07
C GLY A 10 16.63 -2.21 -17.25
N ALA A 11 17.06 -3.48 -17.30
CA ALA A 11 16.36 -4.59 -16.67
C ALA A 11 16.24 -4.47 -15.15
N PHE A 12 17.19 -3.81 -14.49
CA PHE A 12 17.22 -3.58 -13.04
C PHE A 12 17.47 -2.11 -12.71
N LYS A 13 16.53 -1.52 -11.97
CA LYS A 13 16.59 -0.15 -11.46
C LYS A 13 16.47 -0.18 -9.95
N TYR A 14 17.19 0.69 -9.27
CA TYR A 14 17.26 0.72 -7.83
C TYR A 14 17.51 2.12 -7.27
N GLU A 15 17.04 2.30 -6.04
CA GLU A 15 17.44 3.39 -5.16
C GLU A 15 17.86 2.80 -3.82
N ILE A 16 19.07 3.13 -3.40
CA ILE A 16 19.54 2.93 -2.03
C ILE A 16 19.41 4.27 -1.33
N SER A 17 18.70 4.28 -0.21
CA SER A 17 18.44 5.47 0.59
C SER A 17 18.61 5.15 2.07
N TYR A 18 18.94 6.19 2.83
CA TYR A 18 18.79 6.18 4.28
C TYR A 18 17.39 6.68 4.62
N ASP A 19 16.57 5.80 5.21
CA ASP A 19 15.17 6.08 5.55
C ASP A 19 15.04 6.36 7.05
N VAL A 20 14.51 7.54 7.40
CA VAL A 20 14.17 7.91 8.78
C VAL A 20 12.65 7.90 8.92
N GLY A 21 12.14 7.10 9.85
CA GLY A 21 10.70 6.98 10.11
C GLY A 21 10.38 7.34 11.55
N LEU A 22 9.30 8.09 11.74
CA LEU A 22 8.69 8.41 13.02
C LEU A 22 7.26 7.87 13.03
N LYS A 23 6.88 7.22 14.13
CA LYS A 23 5.50 6.87 14.42
C LYS A 23 5.21 7.22 15.87
N GLU A 24 4.35 8.19 16.08
CA GLU A 24 4.05 8.72 17.41
C GLU A 24 2.54 8.60 17.68
N TYR A 25 2.19 7.99 18.81
CA TYR A 25 0.80 7.89 19.25
C TYR A 25 0.43 9.15 20.04
N LEU A 26 -0.68 9.75 19.67
CA LEU A 26 -1.23 10.94 20.31
C LEU A 26 -2.46 10.55 21.15
N PHE A 27 -3.01 11.52 21.88
CA PHE A 27 -4.28 11.35 22.57
C PHE A 27 -5.43 11.05 21.59
N ASN A 28 -6.54 10.50 22.11
CA ASN A 28 -7.79 10.28 21.37
C ASN A 28 -7.67 9.35 20.15
N ASN A 29 -6.84 8.31 20.25
CA ASN A 29 -6.63 7.30 19.21
C ASN A 29 -6.04 7.85 17.88
N PHE A 30 -5.44 9.03 17.93
CA PHE A 30 -4.67 9.57 16.82
C PHE A 30 -3.23 9.07 16.87
N PHE A 31 -2.61 8.95 15.71
CA PHE A 31 -1.17 8.76 15.62
C PHE A 31 -0.62 9.37 14.34
N ILE A 32 0.57 9.95 14.42
CA ILE A 32 1.26 10.51 13.27
C ILE A 32 2.24 9.47 12.75
N THR A 33 2.29 9.32 11.44
CA THR A 33 3.35 8.58 10.75
C THR A 33 4.06 9.51 9.79
N SER A 34 5.39 9.55 9.87
CA SER A 34 6.23 10.30 8.96
C SER A 34 7.39 9.43 8.52
N LYS A 35 7.74 9.49 7.24
CA LYS A 35 8.90 8.79 6.70
C LYS A 35 9.59 9.67 5.68
N ILE A 36 10.87 9.94 5.92
CA ILE A 36 11.75 10.67 5.02
C ILE A 36 12.78 9.70 4.45
N ALA A 37 13.07 9.83 3.17
CA ALA A 37 14.11 9.07 2.48
C ALA A 37 15.18 10.03 1.95
N ILE A 38 16.44 9.74 2.28
CA ILE A 38 17.62 10.47 1.79
C ILE A 38 18.33 9.53 0.81
N PRO A 39 18.23 9.76 -0.50
CA PRO A 39 18.90 8.92 -1.51
C PRO A 39 20.42 8.97 -1.32
N LEU A 40 21.06 7.81 -1.40
CA LEU A 40 22.52 7.66 -1.39
C LEU A 40 23.04 7.34 -2.79
N THR A 41 22.34 6.46 -3.51
CA THR A 41 22.59 6.16 -4.92
C THR A 41 21.29 5.74 -5.58
N ASN A 42 21.12 6.11 -6.85
CA ASN A 42 19.87 5.94 -7.57
C ASN A 42 20.11 5.90 -9.07
N ASN A 43 19.53 4.91 -9.74
CA ASN A 43 19.52 4.82 -11.20
C ASN A 43 18.10 4.65 -11.77
N ILE A 44 17.06 4.89 -10.96
CA ILE A 44 15.66 4.81 -11.38
C ILE A 44 15.39 5.90 -12.40
N LYS A 45 15.10 5.48 -13.62
CA LYS A 45 14.64 6.29 -14.74
C LYS A 45 13.88 5.36 -15.66
N SER A 46 12.82 5.85 -16.29
CA SER A 46 12.16 5.15 -17.38
C SER A 46 12.30 5.94 -18.69
N ILE A 47 12.23 5.25 -19.82
CA ILE A 47 11.98 5.86 -21.13
C ILE A 47 10.52 5.69 -21.57
N ASN A 48 9.71 4.96 -20.81
CA ASN A 48 8.30 4.81 -21.08
C ASN A 48 7.58 6.07 -20.63
N GLU A 49 7.05 6.83 -21.60
CA GLU A 49 6.19 7.94 -21.25
C GLU A 49 4.84 7.44 -20.72
N PRO A 50 4.25 8.12 -19.74
CA PRO A 50 2.92 7.77 -19.24
C PRO A 50 1.87 7.79 -20.35
N LEU A 51 1.10 6.72 -20.46
CA LEU A 51 0.11 6.52 -21.54
C LEU A 51 -1.19 7.31 -21.35
N MET A 52 -1.39 7.91 -20.17
CA MET A 52 -2.56 8.71 -19.84
C MET A 52 -2.16 10.16 -19.57
N GLU A 53 -3.02 11.11 -19.93
CA GLU A 53 -2.82 12.54 -19.65
C GLU A 53 -2.61 12.81 -18.15
N ASN A 54 -3.35 12.08 -17.31
CA ASN A 54 -3.26 12.17 -15.86
C ASN A 54 -2.87 10.80 -15.29
N PRO A 55 -1.58 10.46 -15.30
CA PRO A 55 -1.11 9.15 -14.85
C PRO A 55 -1.32 8.95 -13.35
N VAL A 56 -1.48 7.69 -12.93
CA VAL A 56 -1.69 7.31 -11.53
C VAL A 56 -0.37 6.84 -10.91
N ARG A 57 0.31 5.89 -11.54
CA ARG A 57 1.58 5.28 -11.10
C ARG A 57 2.64 5.26 -12.19
N SER A 58 2.26 5.33 -13.47
CA SER A 58 3.21 5.19 -14.57
C SER A 58 4.30 6.28 -14.61
N ASP A 59 4.10 7.40 -13.91
CA ASP A 59 5.06 8.50 -13.72
C ASP A 59 5.90 8.40 -12.43
N ILE A 60 5.99 7.23 -11.78
CA ILE A 60 6.71 7.03 -10.51
C ILE A 60 8.22 7.30 -10.61
N ASP A 61 8.83 7.09 -11.78
CA ASP A 61 10.24 7.42 -12.02
C ASP A 61 10.52 8.91 -11.82
N ARG A 62 9.56 9.80 -12.11
CA ARG A 62 9.71 11.25 -11.89
C ARG A 62 9.84 11.61 -10.41
N TYR A 63 9.24 10.80 -9.52
CA TYR A 63 9.33 10.99 -8.06
C TYR A 63 10.57 10.29 -7.50
N LEU A 64 10.79 9.03 -7.89
CA LEU A 64 11.85 8.22 -7.32
C LEU A 64 13.21 8.51 -7.93
N GLY A 65 13.32 8.85 -9.21
CA GLY A 65 14.58 9.07 -9.92
C GLY A 65 15.36 10.33 -9.49
N GLN A 66 14.76 11.18 -8.66
CA GLN A 66 15.44 12.37 -8.14
C GLN A 66 16.48 12.00 -7.08
N GLN A 67 17.56 12.79 -6.95
CA GLN A 67 18.55 12.63 -5.86
C GLN A 67 18.22 13.45 -4.60
N ASN A 68 17.14 14.23 -4.64
CA ASN A 68 16.72 15.06 -3.52
C ASN A 68 16.09 14.23 -2.39
N ILE A 69 16.04 14.81 -1.20
CA ILE A 69 15.30 14.27 -0.05
C ILE A 69 13.83 14.08 -0.44
N LYS A 70 13.22 12.97 0.00
CA LYS A 70 11.83 12.63 -0.31
C LYS A 70 11.01 12.44 0.95
N ILE A 71 9.82 13.04 1.00
CA ILE A 71 8.82 12.71 2.02
C ILE A 71 8.02 11.52 1.49
N MET A 72 8.31 10.33 2.02
CA MET A 72 7.63 9.09 1.66
C MET A 72 6.20 9.07 2.18
N ASN A 73 6.00 9.57 3.40
CA ASN A 73 4.70 9.91 3.94
C ASN A 73 4.83 10.94 5.07
N LEU A 74 3.74 11.65 5.31
CA LEU A 74 3.50 12.49 6.47
C LEU A 74 1.97 12.55 6.67
N SER A 75 1.46 11.67 7.53
CA SER A 75 0.04 11.46 7.71
C SER A 75 -0.36 11.52 9.17
N LEU A 76 -1.48 12.19 9.42
CA LEU A 76 -2.25 12.02 10.63
C LEU A 76 -3.22 10.86 10.41
N ASN A 77 -3.25 9.93 11.36
CA ASN A 77 -4.09 8.75 11.29
C ASN A 77 -4.98 8.70 12.53
N TYR A 78 -6.18 8.21 12.36
CA TYR A 78 -7.14 7.93 13.43
C TYR A 78 -7.64 6.51 13.29
N MET A 79 -7.75 5.78 14.40
CA MET A 79 -8.31 4.44 14.37
C MET A 79 -9.07 4.16 15.65
N ASN A 80 -10.29 3.63 15.56
CA ASN A 80 -11.07 3.31 16.75
C ASN A 80 -11.96 2.08 16.54
N SER A 81 -12.41 1.47 17.63
CA SER A 81 -13.52 0.52 17.63
C SER A 81 -14.83 1.30 17.74
N LEU A 82 -15.71 1.13 16.75
CA LEU A 82 -17.04 1.76 16.75
C LEU A 82 -18.05 0.96 17.55
N TYR A 83 -17.99 -0.36 17.42
CA TYR A 83 -18.85 -1.33 18.08
C TYR A 83 -18.10 -2.66 18.19
N LYS A 84 -18.71 -3.66 18.83
CA LYS A 84 -18.17 -5.02 18.88
C LYS A 84 -17.80 -5.47 17.45
N ASN A 85 -16.54 -5.88 17.29
CA ASN A 85 -15.95 -6.35 16.04
C ASN A 85 -15.95 -5.33 14.87
N THR A 86 -16.33 -4.07 15.09
CA THR A 86 -16.38 -3.03 14.06
C THR A 86 -15.32 -1.98 14.33
N PHE A 87 -14.49 -1.69 13.34
CA PHE A 87 -13.36 -0.78 13.45
C PHE A 87 -13.41 0.24 12.32
N ILE A 88 -12.94 1.45 12.61
CA ILE A 88 -12.76 2.51 11.64
C ILE A 88 -11.29 2.93 11.63
N GLY A 89 -10.77 3.23 10.45
CA GLY A 89 -9.44 3.78 10.24
C GLY A 89 -9.51 4.89 9.21
N VAL A 90 -8.90 6.04 9.51
CA VAL A 90 -8.82 7.20 8.61
C VAL A 90 -7.39 7.72 8.58
N SER A 91 -6.93 8.15 7.40
CA SER A 91 -5.62 8.76 7.19
C SER A 91 -5.76 10.02 6.35
N ALA A 92 -5.13 11.11 6.79
CA ALA A 92 -5.11 12.37 6.08
C ALA A 92 -3.70 12.97 6.02
N GLY A 93 -3.38 13.61 4.90
CA GLY A 93 -2.10 14.26 4.65
C GLY A 93 -1.36 13.66 3.46
N TYR A 94 -0.05 13.58 3.55
CA TYR A 94 0.82 13.00 2.53
C TYR A 94 0.88 11.48 2.76
N ASN A 95 -0.21 10.79 2.44
CA ASN A 95 -0.39 9.35 2.71
C ASN A 95 0.64 8.47 2.00
N GLU A 96 1.18 8.94 0.88
CA GLU A 96 2.24 8.23 0.17
C GLU A 96 3.07 9.18 -0.69
N LEU A 97 4.10 8.65 -1.35
CA LEU A 97 5.05 9.44 -2.14
C LEU A 97 4.38 10.26 -3.25
N MET A 98 3.40 9.70 -3.95
CA MET A 98 2.80 10.33 -5.14
C MET A 98 1.52 11.11 -4.83
N PHE A 99 0.85 10.80 -3.73
CA PHE A 99 -0.50 11.29 -3.45
C PHE A 99 -0.61 11.87 -2.03
N ALA A 100 -1.36 12.96 -1.95
CA ALA A 100 -1.80 13.55 -0.69
C ALA A 100 -3.33 13.68 -0.70
N GLY A 101 -3.97 13.48 0.44
CA GLY A 101 -5.43 13.51 0.53
C GLY A 101 -5.95 12.85 1.79
N ILE A 102 -7.17 12.34 1.71
CA ILE A 102 -7.87 11.67 2.80
C ILE A 102 -8.40 10.33 2.33
N GLY A 103 -8.37 9.33 3.20
CA GLY A 103 -9.02 8.05 2.94
C GLY A 103 -9.16 7.22 4.20
N GLY A 104 -9.94 6.16 4.11
CA GLY A 104 -10.17 5.28 5.24
C GLY A 104 -10.90 4.00 4.89
N ASP A 105 -11.07 3.18 5.90
CA ASP A 105 -11.84 1.94 5.87
C ASP A 105 -12.72 1.84 7.12
N ILE A 106 -13.89 1.22 6.94
CA ILE A 106 -14.67 0.63 8.04
C ILE A 106 -14.63 -0.89 7.82
N LEU A 107 -14.33 -1.63 8.90
CA LEU A 107 -14.09 -3.07 8.86
C LEU A 107 -14.89 -3.76 9.95
N TYR A 108 -15.56 -4.85 9.61
CA TYR A 108 -16.31 -5.70 10.52
C TYR A 108 -15.76 -7.13 10.50
N PHE A 109 -15.38 -7.66 11.66
CA PHE A 109 -14.96 -9.05 11.83
C PHE A 109 -16.15 -9.96 12.17
N ILE A 110 -16.31 -11.03 11.41
CA ILE A 110 -17.40 -11.99 11.56
C ILE A 110 -16.95 -13.15 12.45
N GLY A 111 -17.79 -13.51 13.42
CA GLY A 111 -17.61 -14.72 14.23
C GLY A 111 -16.32 -14.72 15.02
N ASP A 112 -15.47 -15.73 14.76
CA ASP A 112 -14.17 -15.91 15.39
C ASP A 112 -13.17 -14.81 15.01
N GLY A 113 -13.34 -14.17 13.86
CA GLY A 113 -12.44 -13.15 13.32
C GLY A 113 -11.54 -13.65 12.19
N LYS A 114 -11.77 -14.85 11.65
CA LYS A 114 -11.14 -15.33 10.40
C LYS A 114 -11.67 -14.62 9.17
N HIS A 115 -12.92 -14.20 9.21
CA HIS A 115 -13.59 -13.50 8.14
C HIS A 115 -13.77 -12.03 8.52
N ALA A 116 -13.53 -11.12 7.59
CA ALA A 116 -13.89 -9.73 7.75
C ALA A 116 -14.44 -9.13 6.45
N VAL A 117 -15.36 -8.19 6.58
CA VAL A 117 -15.89 -7.40 5.46
C VAL A 117 -15.67 -5.93 5.76
N GLY A 118 -15.48 -5.12 4.73
CA GLY A 118 -15.28 -3.70 4.93
C GLY A 118 -15.64 -2.87 3.72
N ILE A 119 -15.82 -1.58 3.97
CA ILE A 119 -15.99 -0.56 2.95
C ILE A 119 -14.86 0.44 3.10
N GLY A 120 -14.31 0.92 1.99
CA GLY A 120 -13.20 1.85 2.03
C GLY A 120 -13.10 2.67 0.76
N GLY A 121 -12.24 3.67 0.83
CA GLY A 121 -11.92 4.52 -0.31
C GLY A 121 -11.01 5.66 0.05
N ASP A 122 -10.57 6.35 -0.99
CA ASP A 122 -9.58 7.41 -0.91
C ASP A 122 -9.97 8.55 -1.87
N PHE A 123 -9.72 9.79 -1.44
CA PHE A 123 -9.84 11.00 -2.26
C PHE A 123 -8.53 11.77 -2.17
N VAL A 124 -7.79 11.80 -3.27
CA VAL A 124 -6.39 12.23 -3.29
C VAL A 124 -6.08 13.12 -4.48
N ARG A 125 -5.00 13.90 -4.34
CA ARG A 125 -4.38 14.69 -5.41
C ARG A 125 -2.93 14.30 -5.55
N LYS A 126 -2.41 14.39 -6.77
CA LYS A 126 -0.99 14.18 -7.05
C LYS A 126 -0.15 15.23 -6.34
N ARG A 127 0.96 14.79 -5.79
CA ARG A 127 2.02 15.65 -5.25
C ARG A 127 2.90 16.16 -6.39
N ASP A 128 3.56 17.30 -6.17
CA ASP A 128 4.62 17.76 -7.06
C ASP A 128 5.89 16.93 -6.76
N GLU A 129 6.50 16.42 -7.82
CA GLU A 129 7.71 15.60 -7.75
C GLU A 129 8.94 16.42 -7.36
N ASN A 130 8.98 17.72 -7.67
CA ASN A 130 10.15 18.59 -7.47
C ASN A 130 10.07 19.41 -6.18
N VAL A 131 8.86 19.67 -5.68
CA VAL A 131 8.62 20.53 -4.51
C VAL A 131 7.92 19.75 -3.39
N LEU A 132 8.66 19.47 -2.32
CA LEU A 132 8.31 18.55 -1.22
C LEU A 132 6.86 18.60 -0.72
N PHE A 133 6.34 19.81 -0.44
CA PHE A 133 5.00 20.01 0.13
C PHE A 133 3.98 20.56 -0.87
N LYS A 134 4.32 20.62 -2.16
CA LYS A 134 3.38 21.14 -3.16
C LYS A 134 2.48 20.02 -3.67
N ILE A 135 1.20 20.37 -3.86
CA ILE A 135 0.18 19.50 -4.46
C ILE A 135 -0.13 20.04 -5.85
N LYS A 136 -0.26 19.16 -6.84
CA LYS A 136 -0.65 19.55 -8.20
C LYS A 136 -2.13 19.96 -8.22
N ASN A 137 -2.43 21.03 -8.95
CA ASN A 137 -3.80 21.55 -9.12
C ASN A 137 -4.48 21.07 -10.40
N ASN A 138 -4.09 19.91 -10.94
CA ASN A 138 -4.59 19.40 -12.21
C ASN A 138 -5.87 18.56 -12.06
N LYS A 139 -5.85 17.54 -11.19
CA LYS A 139 -6.90 16.52 -11.13
C LYS A 139 -7.01 15.88 -9.75
N ASN A 140 -8.25 15.63 -9.34
CA ASN A 140 -8.57 14.76 -8.20
C ASN A 140 -8.66 13.31 -8.66
N PHE A 141 -8.11 12.40 -7.86
CA PHE A 141 -8.24 10.95 -8.03
C PHE A 141 -9.03 10.41 -6.85
N TYR A 142 -9.82 9.38 -7.10
CA TYR A 142 -10.55 8.72 -6.04
C TYR A 142 -10.79 7.25 -6.37
N ASP A 143 -10.79 6.45 -5.32
CA ASP A 143 -11.16 5.05 -5.35
C ASP A 143 -12.20 4.77 -4.27
N TYR A 144 -12.93 3.68 -4.44
CA TYR A 144 -13.83 3.16 -3.43
C TYR A 144 -14.05 1.67 -3.68
N TYR A 145 -14.20 0.89 -2.62
CA TYR A 145 -14.33 -0.54 -2.73
C TYR A 145 -15.08 -1.15 -1.55
N LEU A 146 -15.72 -2.29 -1.84
CA LEU A 146 -16.05 -3.30 -0.85
C LEU A 146 -14.86 -4.23 -0.71
N SER A 147 -14.59 -4.69 0.50
CA SER A 147 -13.48 -5.58 0.80
C SER A 147 -13.95 -6.80 1.57
N TYR A 148 -13.34 -7.93 1.28
CA TYR A 148 -13.50 -9.18 2.01
C TYR A 148 -12.13 -9.74 2.34
N TYR A 149 -12.00 -10.23 3.57
CA TYR A 149 -10.77 -10.79 4.10
C TYR A 149 -11.07 -12.16 4.67
N TYR A 150 -10.19 -13.12 4.39
CA TYR A 150 -10.22 -14.45 4.98
C TYR A 150 -8.82 -14.87 5.43
N TYR A 151 -8.73 -15.35 6.67
CA TYR A 151 -7.51 -15.90 7.24
C TYR A 151 -7.67 -17.40 7.52
N MET A 152 -6.70 -18.18 7.04
CA MET A 152 -6.60 -19.62 7.25
C MET A 152 -5.38 -19.93 8.11
N ASP A 153 -5.59 -20.65 9.22
CA ASP A 153 -4.57 -20.92 10.25
C ASP A 153 -3.42 -21.76 9.75
N TYR A 154 -3.74 -22.89 9.13
CA TYR A 154 -2.77 -23.75 8.49
C TYR A 154 -3.09 -23.78 6.98
N PRO A 155 -2.23 -23.27 6.10
CA PRO A 155 -0.82 -22.94 6.29
C PRO A 155 -0.51 -21.42 6.40
N GLU A 156 -1.26 -20.68 7.23
CA GLU A 156 -1.16 -19.21 7.45
C GLU A 156 -1.42 -18.36 6.19
N ILE A 157 -2.53 -18.63 5.49
CA ILE A 157 -2.90 -17.92 4.26
C ILE A 157 -3.83 -16.75 4.58
N ASN A 158 -3.58 -15.59 3.98
CA ASN A 158 -4.49 -14.45 3.91
C ASN A 158 -5.02 -14.32 2.50
N ILE A 159 -6.34 -14.17 2.37
CA ILE A 159 -7.03 -13.86 1.12
C ILE A 159 -7.72 -12.52 1.29
N ASN A 160 -7.37 -11.56 0.44
CA ASN A 160 -7.92 -10.22 0.44
C ASN A 160 -8.56 -9.96 -0.92
N ILE A 161 -9.84 -9.61 -0.93
CA ILE A 161 -10.58 -9.26 -2.15
C ILE A 161 -11.05 -7.82 -2.00
N LYS A 162 -10.82 -6.98 -3.02
CA LYS A 162 -11.36 -5.63 -3.11
C LYS A 162 -12.10 -5.46 -4.43
N ALA A 163 -13.37 -5.08 -4.37
CA ALA A 163 -14.23 -4.88 -5.53
C ALA A 163 -14.79 -3.46 -5.55
N GLY A 164 -14.57 -2.73 -6.63
CA GLY A 164 -15.00 -1.33 -6.72
C GLY A 164 -14.36 -0.57 -7.87
N ARG A 165 -14.11 0.72 -7.63
CA ARG A 165 -13.46 1.66 -8.55
C ARG A 165 -12.03 1.92 -8.08
N PHE A 166 -11.09 1.91 -9.02
CA PHE A 166 -9.68 2.22 -8.82
C PHE A 166 -9.36 3.66 -9.24
N LEU A 167 -8.18 4.17 -8.89
CA LEU A 167 -7.78 5.57 -9.07
C LEU A 167 -7.81 6.05 -10.52
N ALA A 168 -7.49 5.18 -11.49
CA ALA A 168 -7.55 5.52 -12.91
C ALA A 168 -9.00 5.56 -13.44
N GLY A 169 -9.97 5.19 -12.61
CA GLY A 169 -11.40 5.23 -12.86
C GLY A 169 -11.98 3.94 -13.43
N ASP A 170 -11.13 2.94 -13.67
CA ASP A 170 -11.53 1.58 -14.00
C ASP A 170 -12.26 0.93 -12.83
N LYS A 171 -13.24 0.07 -13.16
CA LYS A 171 -14.02 -0.69 -12.18
C LYS A 171 -13.68 -2.17 -12.31
N GLY A 172 -13.57 -2.86 -11.19
CA GLY A 172 -13.35 -4.30 -11.19
C GLY A 172 -12.99 -4.85 -9.82
N VAL A 173 -12.19 -5.91 -9.83
CA VAL A 173 -11.88 -6.71 -8.64
C VAL A 173 -10.39 -6.99 -8.56
N ARG A 174 -9.80 -6.77 -7.38
CA ARG A 174 -8.45 -7.20 -7.04
C ARG A 174 -8.53 -8.36 -6.05
N LEU A 175 -7.82 -9.43 -6.37
CA LEU A 175 -7.54 -10.55 -5.48
C LEU A 175 -6.07 -10.47 -5.07
N GLU A 176 -5.81 -10.57 -3.77
CA GLU A 176 -4.49 -10.69 -3.20
C GLU A 176 -4.47 -11.92 -2.29
N VAL A 177 -3.47 -12.77 -2.46
CA VAL A 177 -3.26 -13.97 -1.65
C VAL A 177 -1.84 -13.93 -1.12
N SER A 178 -1.69 -14.05 0.19
CA SER A 178 -0.39 -14.11 0.85
C SER A 178 -0.31 -15.25 1.85
N ARG A 179 0.91 -15.71 2.10
CA ARG A 179 1.22 -16.70 3.12
C ARG A 179 2.28 -16.14 4.04
N ASN A 180 2.06 -16.29 5.34
CA ASN A 180 3.09 -16.05 6.33
C ASN A 180 3.90 -17.33 6.56
N VAL A 181 5.23 -17.24 6.48
CA VAL A 181 6.15 -18.34 6.71
C VAL A 181 7.28 -17.83 7.59
N LYS A 182 7.30 -18.23 8.86
CA LYS A 182 8.36 -17.85 9.81
C LYS A 182 8.59 -16.32 9.89
N GLY A 183 7.50 -15.56 9.80
CA GLY A 183 7.50 -14.08 9.83
C GLY A 183 7.79 -13.40 8.49
N PHE A 184 8.16 -14.13 7.44
CA PHE A 184 8.15 -13.62 6.07
C PHE A 184 6.74 -13.71 5.51
N GLU A 185 6.28 -12.64 4.87
CA GLU A 185 5.02 -12.68 4.12
C GLU A 185 5.35 -12.74 2.63
N ILE A 186 4.86 -13.76 1.93
CA ILE A 186 5.04 -13.90 0.48
C ILE A 186 3.65 -13.97 -0.14
N GLY A 187 3.42 -13.20 -1.19
CA GLY A 187 2.11 -13.19 -1.82
C GLY A 187 2.14 -12.73 -3.26
N PHE A 188 0.96 -12.75 -3.85
CA PHE A 188 0.71 -12.21 -5.18
C PHE A 188 -0.63 -11.50 -5.21
N TRP A 189 -0.80 -10.64 -6.21
CA TRP A 189 -2.09 -10.04 -6.50
C TRP A 189 -2.38 -10.12 -7.99
N TYR A 190 -3.67 -10.07 -8.30
CA TYR A 190 -4.20 -9.98 -9.64
C TYR A 190 -5.45 -9.10 -9.65
N THR A 191 -5.51 -8.18 -10.60
CA THR A 191 -6.55 -7.16 -10.70
C THR A 191 -7.20 -7.23 -12.08
N TYR A 192 -8.49 -7.54 -12.10
CA TYR A 192 -9.29 -7.59 -13.31
C TYR A 192 -10.25 -6.40 -13.34
N THR A 193 -10.11 -5.52 -14.31
CA THR A 193 -10.90 -4.28 -14.42
C THR A 193 -11.29 -3.97 -15.84
N ASN A 194 -12.30 -3.12 -16.00
CA ASN A 194 -12.70 -2.61 -17.30
C ASN A 194 -11.76 -1.49 -17.75
N THR A 195 -10.93 -1.79 -18.74
CA THR A 195 -9.96 -0.87 -19.35
C THR A 195 -10.40 -0.34 -20.72
N SER A 196 -11.70 -0.37 -21.05
CA SER A 196 -12.18 0.00 -22.40
C SER A 196 -11.77 1.40 -22.84
N ASN A 197 -11.66 2.33 -21.88
CA ASN A 197 -11.34 3.73 -22.10
C ASN A 197 -9.84 4.02 -22.03
N PHE A 198 -8.99 2.99 -21.88
CA PHE A 198 -7.56 3.14 -21.72
C PHE A 198 -6.86 2.99 -23.07
N THR A 199 -5.69 3.58 -23.20
CA THR A 199 -4.90 3.65 -24.44
C THR A 199 -3.63 2.81 -24.34
N GLY A 200 -3.11 2.44 -25.51
CA GLY A 200 -1.88 1.65 -25.64
C GLY A 200 -1.93 0.37 -24.81
N ASP A 201 -0.79 0.03 -24.25
CA ASP A 201 -0.61 -1.18 -23.45
C ASP A 201 -1.36 -1.16 -22.08
N ASN A 202 -1.96 -0.04 -21.67
CA ASN A 202 -2.86 -0.03 -20.51
C ASN A 202 -4.24 -0.63 -20.87
N ARG A 203 -4.58 -0.72 -22.15
CA ARG A 203 -5.79 -1.37 -22.64
C ARG A 203 -5.64 -2.89 -22.59
N ASN A 204 -6.66 -3.58 -22.09
CA ASN A 204 -6.69 -5.05 -21.90
C ASN A 204 -5.58 -5.58 -20.98
N TYR A 205 -4.96 -4.71 -20.19
CA TYR A 205 -3.96 -5.09 -19.21
C TYR A 205 -4.63 -5.45 -17.90
N HIS A 206 -4.12 -6.50 -17.26
CA HIS A 206 -4.52 -6.91 -15.92
C HIS A 206 -3.33 -6.73 -15.00
N ASP A 207 -3.50 -5.86 -14.01
CA ASP A 207 -2.45 -5.59 -13.03
C ASP A 207 -2.19 -6.84 -12.19
N LYS A 208 -0.92 -7.19 -12.08
CA LYS A 208 -0.47 -8.44 -11.46
C LYS A 208 0.95 -8.28 -10.95
N GLY A 209 1.23 -8.94 -9.84
CA GLY A 209 2.57 -8.95 -9.28
C GLY A 209 2.72 -9.92 -8.13
N VAL A 210 3.97 -10.09 -7.71
CA VAL A 210 4.35 -10.85 -6.52
C VAL A 210 5.07 -9.94 -5.54
N PHE A 211 4.99 -10.25 -4.26
CA PHE A 211 5.68 -9.49 -3.23
C PHE A 211 6.24 -10.39 -2.13
N ILE A 212 7.23 -9.84 -1.44
CA ILE A 212 7.78 -10.37 -0.21
C ILE A 212 7.91 -9.24 0.80
N ALA A 213 7.45 -9.49 2.03
CA ALA A 213 7.65 -8.65 3.18
C ALA A 213 8.62 -9.34 4.14
N ILE A 214 9.79 -8.73 4.35
CA ILE A 214 10.91 -9.28 5.11
C ILE A 214 10.99 -8.53 6.44
N PRO A 215 10.79 -9.19 7.59
CA PRO A 215 10.90 -8.54 8.89
C PRO A 215 12.38 -8.22 9.18
N LEU A 216 12.71 -6.93 9.35
CA LEU A 216 14.10 -6.49 9.53
C LEU A 216 14.69 -6.85 10.90
N ARG A 217 13.87 -7.33 11.84
CA ARG A 217 14.33 -7.83 13.14
C ARG A 217 15.34 -8.98 13.01
N ILE A 218 15.32 -9.73 11.90
CA ILE A 218 16.29 -10.81 11.67
C ILE A 218 17.71 -10.29 11.41
N PHE A 219 17.85 -9.03 11.03
CA PHE A 219 19.14 -8.39 10.71
C PHE A 219 19.61 -7.41 11.79
N LYS A 220 18.82 -7.17 12.84
CA LYS A 220 19.14 -6.21 13.91
C LYS A 220 19.22 -6.93 15.24
N PHE A 221 20.22 -6.59 16.04
CA PHE A 221 20.36 -7.05 17.44
C PHE A 221 19.35 -6.42 18.41
N LYS A 222 18.39 -5.61 17.90
CA LYS A 222 17.33 -4.96 18.67
C LYS A 222 15.99 -5.27 18.02
N ASP A 223 14.97 -5.49 18.84
CA ASP A 223 13.61 -5.71 18.35
C ASP A 223 13.16 -4.51 17.52
N THR A 224 12.63 -4.78 16.33
CA THR A 224 12.13 -3.74 15.41
C THR A 224 10.86 -4.22 14.72
N PRO A 225 9.80 -3.40 14.69
CA PRO A 225 8.61 -3.69 13.92
C PRO A 225 8.79 -3.39 12.42
N GLN A 226 10.00 -3.01 11.98
CA GLN A 226 10.25 -2.62 10.59
C GLN A 226 10.22 -3.84 9.66
N THR A 227 9.49 -3.71 8.56
CA THR A 227 9.43 -4.70 7.48
C THR A 227 9.90 -4.07 6.18
N ALA A 228 10.84 -4.71 5.49
CA ALA A 228 11.20 -4.36 4.13
C ALA A 228 10.19 -5.00 3.17
N TYR A 229 9.56 -4.18 2.32
CA TYR A 229 8.62 -4.65 1.32
C TYR A 229 9.29 -4.58 -0.05
N MET A 230 9.27 -5.70 -0.77
CA MET A 230 9.75 -5.80 -2.15
C MET A 230 8.65 -6.40 -3.00
N SER A 231 8.47 -5.86 -4.20
CA SER A 231 7.47 -6.37 -5.14
C SER A 231 7.99 -6.38 -6.56
N LEU A 232 7.58 -7.38 -7.32
CA LEU A 232 7.82 -7.50 -8.74
C LEU A 232 6.48 -7.35 -9.47
N ALA A 233 6.34 -6.23 -10.18
CA ALA A 233 5.21 -5.93 -11.05
C ALA A 233 5.64 -4.93 -12.14
N PRO A 234 4.98 -4.92 -13.30
CA PRO A 234 5.14 -3.83 -14.26
C PRO A 234 4.77 -2.50 -13.59
N TRP A 235 5.70 -1.56 -13.58
CA TRP A 235 5.61 -0.32 -12.78
C TRP A 235 5.26 0.91 -13.63
N THR A 236 5.10 0.73 -14.94
CA THR A 236 4.69 1.74 -15.92
C THR A 236 3.20 1.62 -16.29
N ARG A 237 2.39 1.07 -15.37
CA ARG A 237 0.97 0.76 -15.56
C ARG A 237 0.09 1.49 -14.56
N ASP A 238 -1.08 1.92 -15.01
CA ASP A 238 -2.05 2.67 -14.19
C ASP A 238 -3.33 1.89 -13.85
N VAL A 239 -3.49 0.69 -14.43
CA VAL A 239 -4.67 -0.16 -14.24
C VAL A 239 -4.76 -0.69 -12.82
N GLY A 240 -5.96 -0.69 -12.23
CA GLY A 240 -6.23 -1.38 -10.97
C GLY A 240 -5.55 -0.77 -9.75
N GLN A 241 -5.06 0.47 -9.84
CA GLN A 241 -4.28 1.10 -8.77
C GLN A 241 -5.17 1.68 -7.67
N LEU A 242 -4.81 1.42 -6.41
CA LEU A 242 -5.40 2.02 -5.22
C LEU A 242 -4.44 3.06 -4.63
N ALA A 243 -5.00 4.02 -3.88
CA ALA A 243 -4.17 4.92 -3.09
C ALA A 243 -3.46 4.18 -1.94
N GLY A 244 -2.22 4.57 -1.69
CA GLY A 244 -1.45 4.08 -0.57
C GLY A 244 -1.79 4.84 0.71
N ARG A 245 -1.85 4.13 1.84
CA ARG A 245 -1.98 4.70 3.18
C ARG A 245 -1.00 4.05 4.16
N PRO A 246 -0.44 4.78 5.14
CA PRO A 246 0.38 4.19 6.19
C PRO A 246 -0.45 3.28 7.12
N LEU A 247 -1.73 3.61 7.34
CA LEU A 247 -2.68 2.78 8.07
C LEU A 247 -3.40 1.81 7.12
N ASN A 248 -3.03 0.54 7.19
CA ASN A 248 -3.85 -0.57 6.68
C ASN A 248 -4.66 -1.13 7.86
N LEU A 249 -5.96 -0.80 7.92
CA LEU A 249 -6.81 -1.12 9.07
C LEU A 249 -6.86 -2.63 9.36
N TYR A 250 -7.06 -3.45 8.32
CA TYR A 250 -7.12 -4.91 8.47
C TYR A 250 -5.82 -5.47 9.05
N ARG A 251 -4.66 -5.15 8.47
CA ARG A 251 -3.37 -5.63 8.99
C ARG A 251 -3.11 -5.15 10.42
N PHE A 252 -3.54 -3.93 10.76
CA PHE A 252 -3.36 -3.38 12.10
C PHE A 252 -4.22 -4.07 13.16
N ILE A 253 -5.50 -4.34 12.85
CA ILE A 253 -6.44 -4.95 13.80
C ILE A 253 -6.32 -6.48 13.82
N ARG A 254 -5.92 -7.12 12.72
CA ARG A 254 -5.80 -8.59 12.64
C ARG A 254 -4.95 -9.17 13.76
N ASN A 255 -3.81 -8.56 14.08
CA ASN A 255 -2.93 -9.02 15.17
C ASN A 255 -3.49 -8.74 16.57
N LYS A 256 -4.72 -8.21 16.65
CA LYS A 256 -5.50 -7.96 17.86
C LYS A 256 -6.89 -8.59 17.77
N SER A 257 -7.16 -9.41 16.74
CA SER A 257 -8.46 -10.07 16.61
C SER A 257 -8.60 -11.16 17.68
N PRO A 258 -9.83 -11.48 18.15
CA PRO A 258 -10.05 -12.53 19.13
C PRO A 258 -9.42 -13.87 18.72
N HIS A 259 -9.54 -14.22 17.44
CA HIS A 259 -8.91 -15.40 16.85
C HIS A 259 -7.38 -15.39 16.97
N TYR A 260 -6.73 -14.27 16.63
CA TYR A 260 -5.27 -14.14 16.73
C TYR A 260 -4.80 -14.28 18.18
N ILE A 261 -5.50 -13.63 19.12
CA ILE A 261 -5.16 -13.73 20.55
C ILE A 261 -5.29 -15.18 21.03
N LYS A 262 -6.33 -15.90 20.61
CA LYS A 262 -6.55 -17.30 21.01
C LYS A 262 -5.39 -18.22 20.59
N ILE A 263 -5.00 -18.19 19.31
CA ILE A 263 -3.93 -19.07 18.80
C ILE A 263 -2.59 -18.80 19.49
N TYR A 264 -2.19 -17.54 19.62
CA TYR A 264 -0.86 -17.19 20.12
C TYR A 264 -0.78 -17.04 21.66
N ALA A 265 -1.91 -17.11 22.36
CA ALA A 265 -1.94 -17.31 23.81
C ALA A 265 -1.66 -18.77 24.17
N ASP A 266 -2.25 -19.71 23.41
CA ASP A 266 -2.08 -21.15 23.63
C ASP A 266 -0.67 -21.66 23.25
N GLU A 267 0.08 -20.94 22.40
CA GLU A 267 1.49 -21.27 22.07
C GLU A 267 2.51 -20.87 23.16
N LYS A 268 2.09 -20.16 24.22
CA LYS A 268 2.95 -19.71 25.33
C LYS A 268 2.83 -20.55 26.60
N GLU A 269 2.01 -21.60 26.59
CA GLU A 269 1.92 -22.63 27.63
C GLU A 269 2.62 -23.92 27.17
#